data_AF-A0A3A8AVX8-F1
#
_entry.id   AF-A0A3A8AVX8-F1
#
_cell.length_a   1.000
_cell.length_b   1.000
_cell.length_c   1.000
_cell.angle_alpha   90.00
_cell.angle_beta   90.00
_cell.angle_gamma   90.00
#
_symmetry.space_group_name_H-M   'P 1'
#
loop_
_entity.id
_entity.type
_entity.pdbx_description
1 polymer ?
#
loop_
_entity_poly.entity_id
_entity_poly.type
_entity_poly.pdbx_seq_one_letter_code
_entity_poly.pdbx_strand_id
1 'polypeptide(L)'
;MSATTLTFDAVDEASPGPKWAARWARSWPAYETWFVARSGGASPSRAECEAALAHYMPELAPLHRRLTLLAGGSDRAARFLSTWRPPVYLGGCSIAAAARGETVRLVRNYDLSPELNEGLLLRSEWTGRAVMGMVEFLWGLSDGINDAGLSVALAYGGRAETGRGFGVTTILRYVLETCDTVEAALAVLRRVPSHMAYNVVLADAAGRTASVELHPGGGARIMPQAIATNHQGAGQADRPQFTRTFERHAHLKRLRRDPRKLRRAFLRPPLRQDRYGEGFGTLFTAEYDPKARALSLTMGDAQWDQSLERFSERREVADYGPARAPAQAIGHLPAAPHRDHHVPDWRAWTRIDWNEVARDYAAGQGRTMEAYLAAATPRPCCGDNSAASVMRSSEP
;
A
#
# COMPACT_ATOMS: atom_id res chain seq x y z
N MET A 1 -19.06 -10.78 -16.14
CA MET A 1 -18.61 -9.91 -15.02
C MET A 1 -17.35 -10.55 -14.47
N SER A 2 -16.19 -9.88 -14.57
CA SER A 2 -14.96 -10.40 -13.98
C SER A 2 -15.08 -10.32 -12.46
N ALA A 3 -14.84 -11.43 -11.75
CA ALA A 3 -14.82 -11.43 -10.29
C ALA A 3 -13.59 -10.63 -9.82
N THR A 4 -13.78 -9.67 -8.90
CA THR A 4 -12.67 -8.90 -8.36
C THR A 4 -12.04 -9.71 -7.22
N THR A 5 -10.99 -10.48 -7.55
CA THR A 5 -10.32 -11.36 -6.60
C THR A 5 -8.91 -10.86 -6.25
N LEU A 6 -8.42 -11.22 -5.06
CA LEU A 6 -7.03 -11.02 -4.65
C LEU A 6 -6.51 -12.32 -4.03
N THR A 7 -5.35 -12.78 -4.49
CA THR A 7 -4.65 -13.89 -3.84
C THR A 7 -3.86 -13.36 -2.65
N PHE A 8 -4.15 -13.88 -1.48
CA PHE A 8 -3.33 -13.70 -0.29
C PHE A 8 -2.42 -14.89 -0.07
N ASP A 9 -1.20 -14.62 0.39
CA ASP A 9 -0.23 -15.62 0.80
C ASP A 9 0.36 -15.26 2.16
N ALA A 10 0.32 -16.20 3.08
CA ALA A 10 1.13 -16.19 4.30
C ALA A 10 2.42 -16.96 4.04
N VAL A 11 3.56 -16.29 4.18
CA VAL A 11 4.90 -16.83 3.90
C VAL A 11 5.75 -16.69 5.16
N ASP A 12 6.44 -17.77 5.51
CA ASP A 12 7.46 -17.79 6.56
C ASP A 12 8.84 -17.93 5.91
N GLU A 13 9.67 -16.90 6.04
CA GLU A 13 11.03 -16.93 5.53
C GLU A 13 11.98 -16.17 6.47
N ALA A 14 12.60 -16.90 7.39
CA ALA A 14 13.48 -16.35 8.42
C ALA A 14 14.64 -15.50 7.86
N SER A 15 15.18 -15.84 6.69
CA SER A 15 16.23 -15.07 6.01
C SER A 15 15.87 -14.84 4.55
N PRO A 16 16.21 -13.69 3.94
CA PRO A 16 15.87 -13.45 2.53
C PRO A 16 16.45 -14.55 1.64
N GLY A 17 15.57 -15.20 0.89
CA GLY A 17 15.91 -16.44 0.21
C GLY A 17 14.99 -16.76 -0.98
N PRO A 18 14.83 -18.05 -1.31
CA PRO A 18 14.07 -18.49 -2.48
C PRO A 18 12.61 -18.04 -2.50
N LYS A 19 11.92 -17.93 -1.35
CA LYS A 19 10.51 -17.52 -1.31
C LYS A 19 10.38 -16.05 -1.67
N TRP A 20 11.23 -15.20 -1.11
CA TRP A 20 11.33 -13.80 -1.50
C TRP A 20 11.74 -13.63 -2.97
N ALA A 21 12.72 -14.39 -3.46
CA ALA A 21 13.14 -14.33 -4.86
C ALA A 21 12.00 -14.72 -5.83
N ALA A 22 11.17 -15.71 -5.46
CA ALA A 22 9.97 -16.06 -6.22
C ALA A 22 8.92 -14.94 -6.22
N ARG A 23 8.75 -14.22 -5.09
CA ARG A 23 7.88 -13.03 -5.01
C ARG A 23 8.40 -11.90 -5.89
N TRP A 24 9.71 -11.64 -5.83
CA TRP A 24 10.38 -10.68 -6.71
C TRP A 24 10.12 -11.02 -8.18
N ALA A 25 10.42 -12.24 -8.62
CA ALA A 25 10.25 -12.64 -10.02
C ALA A 25 8.81 -12.45 -10.53
N ARG A 26 7.81 -12.69 -9.67
CA ARG A 26 6.40 -12.53 -10.01
C ARG A 26 5.95 -11.07 -10.09
N SER A 27 6.37 -10.24 -9.14
CA SER A 27 5.83 -8.89 -8.95
C SER A 27 6.72 -7.79 -9.56
N TRP A 28 8.01 -8.04 -9.74
CA TRP A 28 8.98 -7.07 -10.24
C TRP A 28 8.63 -6.50 -11.62
N PRO A 29 8.16 -7.25 -12.63
CA PRO A 29 7.85 -6.66 -13.94
C PRO A 29 6.83 -5.51 -13.89
N ALA A 30 5.81 -5.65 -13.02
CA ALA A 30 4.80 -4.63 -12.80
C ALA A 30 5.39 -3.42 -12.03
N TYR A 31 6.12 -3.68 -10.93
CA TYR A 31 6.80 -2.65 -10.16
C TYR A 31 7.83 -1.89 -10.96
N GLU A 32 8.60 -2.56 -11.82
CA GLU A 32 9.63 -1.97 -12.65
C GLU A 32 9.02 -0.98 -13.64
N THR A 33 7.93 -1.37 -14.30
CA THR A 33 7.23 -0.49 -15.24
C THR A 33 6.63 0.71 -14.52
N TRP A 34 5.98 0.49 -13.37
CA TRP A 34 5.50 1.56 -12.51
C TRP A 34 6.62 2.51 -12.10
N PHE A 35 7.75 1.96 -11.66
CA PHE A 35 8.91 2.69 -11.18
C PHE A 35 9.52 3.52 -12.30
N VAL A 36 9.75 2.94 -13.48
CA VAL A 36 10.31 3.66 -14.64
C VAL A 36 9.35 4.75 -15.12
N ALA A 37 8.06 4.46 -15.23
CA ALA A 37 7.07 5.42 -15.74
C ALA A 37 6.91 6.64 -14.81
N ARG A 38 7.09 6.45 -13.49
CA ARG A 38 6.90 7.52 -12.50
C ARG A 38 8.20 8.09 -11.94
N SER A 39 9.34 7.50 -12.26
CA SER A 39 10.66 8.05 -11.95
C SER A 39 10.94 9.22 -12.88
N GLY A 40 10.86 10.44 -12.35
CA GLY A 40 11.27 11.64 -13.10
C GLY A 40 12.79 11.71 -13.31
N GLY A 41 13.25 12.67 -14.12
CA GLY A 41 14.68 12.89 -14.43
C GLY A 41 15.59 13.19 -13.23
N ALA A 42 15.02 13.46 -12.04
CA ALA A 42 15.76 13.76 -10.80
C ALA A 42 15.83 12.56 -9.81
N SER A 43 15.69 11.34 -10.31
CA SER A 43 15.72 10.13 -9.48
C SER A 43 17.11 9.89 -8.86
N PRO A 44 17.21 9.44 -7.60
CA PRO A 44 18.51 9.18 -6.96
C PRO A 44 19.31 8.13 -7.72
N SER A 45 20.63 8.32 -7.76
CA SER A 45 21.60 7.29 -8.11
C SER A 45 21.64 6.18 -7.05
N ARG A 46 22.15 5.00 -7.42
CA ARG A 46 22.38 3.91 -6.46
C ARG A 46 23.28 4.33 -5.30
N ALA A 47 24.34 5.08 -5.57
CA ALA A 47 25.25 5.55 -4.54
C ALA A 47 24.54 6.46 -3.52
N GLU A 48 23.67 7.38 -3.97
CA GLU A 48 22.85 8.21 -3.07
C GLU A 48 21.88 7.36 -2.24
N CYS A 49 21.24 6.35 -2.86
CA CYS A 49 20.35 5.42 -2.17
C CYS A 49 21.06 4.65 -1.06
N GLU A 50 22.22 4.06 -1.36
CA GLU A 50 23.01 3.27 -0.42
C GLU A 50 23.60 4.15 0.70
N ALA A 51 24.06 5.36 0.35
CA ALA A 51 24.53 6.34 1.34
C ALA A 51 23.42 6.79 2.29
N ALA A 52 22.21 7.03 1.77
CA ALA A 52 21.06 7.38 2.60
C ALA A 52 20.70 6.24 3.57
N LEU A 53 20.68 4.99 3.10
CA LEU A 53 20.45 3.82 3.96
C LEU A 53 21.51 3.72 5.06
N ALA A 54 22.79 3.80 4.70
CA ALA A 54 23.90 3.74 5.66
C ALA A 54 23.84 4.85 6.71
N HIS A 55 23.34 6.04 6.36
CA HIS A 55 23.21 7.16 7.29
C HIS A 55 21.99 7.04 8.20
N TYR A 56 20.80 6.79 7.65
CA TYR A 56 19.55 6.86 8.40
C TYR A 56 19.12 5.51 8.99
N MET A 57 19.43 4.39 8.35
CA MET A 57 18.96 3.06 8.74
C MET A 57 20.10 2.02 8.56
N PRO A 58 21.25 2.21 9.23
CA PRO A 58 22.45 1.40 8.98
C PRO A 58 22.23 -0.11 9.16
N GLU A 59 21.34 -0.51 10.06
CA GLU A 59 21.00 -1.91 10.32
C GLU A 59 20.28 -2.57 9.13
N LEU A 60 19.60 -1.81 8.27
CA LEU A 60 19.00 -2.34 7.04
C LEU A 60 19.96 -2.35 5.84
N ALA A 61 21.12 -1.67 5.91
CA ALA A 61 22.03 -1.60 4.77
C ALA A 61 22.57 -2.99 4.34
N PRO A 62 22.95 -3.92 5.24
CA PRO A 62 23.31 -5.28 4.85
C PRO A 62 22.15 -6.06 4.21
N LEU A 63 20.94 -5.90 4.76
CA LEU A 63 19.73 -6.53 4.25
C LEU A 63 19.37 -6.03 2.84
N HIS A 64 19.42 -4.72 2.61
CA HIS A 64 19.24 -4.12 1.27
C HIS A 64 20.23 -4.69 0.25
N ARG A 65 21.51 -4.81 0.61
CA ARG A 65 22.53 -5.41 -0.25
C ARG A 65 22.19 -6.87 -0.58
N ARG A 66 21.77 -7.65 0.43
CA ARG A 66 21.38 -9.05 0.23
C ARG A 66 20.19 -9.20 -0.70
N LEU A 67 19.13 -8.41 -0.50
CA LEU A 67 17.94 -8.40 -1.36
C LEU A 67 18.28 -7.95 -2.78
N THR A 68 19.14 -6.94 -2.93
CA THR A 68 19.64 -6.47 -4.22
C THR A 68 20.38 -7.58 -4.98
N LEU A 69 21.24 -8.34 -4.30
CA LEU A 69 21.93 -9.49 -4.89
C LEU A 69 20.95 -10.58 -5.33
N LEU A 70 19.97 -10.92 -4.48
CA LEU A 70 18.92 -11.91 -4.80
C LEU A 70 18.04 -11.47 -5.98
N ALA A 71 17.83 -10.16 -6.14
CA ALA A 71 17.14 -9.55 -7.27
C ALA A 71 17.96 -9.51 -8.58
N GLY A 72 19.20 -10.02 -8.58
CA GLY A 72 20.09 -10.02 -9.74
C GLY A 72 21.08 -8.86 -9.80
N GLY A 73 21.14 -8.00 -8.77
CA GLY A 73 22.23 -7.03 -8.58
C GLY A 73 22.18 -5.75 -9.40
N SER A 74 21.10 -5.52 -10.16
CA SER A 74 21.00 -4.36 -11.07
C SER A 74 20.93 -3.02 -10.33
N ASP A 75 21.39 -1.94 -10.98
CA ASP A 75 21.28 -0.56 -10.47
C ASP A 75 19.82 -0.19 -10.15
N ARG A 76 18.90 -0.55 -11.05
CA ARG A 76 17.47 -0.26 -10.89
C ARG A 76 16.86 -0.98 -9.69
N ALA A 77 17.18 -2.27 -9.50
CA ALA A 77 16.71 -3.03 -8.35
C ALA A 77 17.23 -2.41 -7.04
N ALA A 78 18.51 -2.04 -6.99
CA ALA A 78 19.10 -1.39 -5.82
C ALA A 78 18.38 -0.08 -5.46
N ARG A 79 18.05 0.74 -6.46
CA ARG A 79 17.35 2.01 -6.29
C ARG A 79 15.88 1.84 -5.91
N PHE A 80 15.20 0.86 -6.48
CA PHE A 80 13.82 0.54 -6.09
C PHE A 80 13.77 0.05 -4.64
N LEU A 81 14.60 -0.93 -4.29
CA LEU A 81 14.61 -1.56 -2.97
C LEU A 81 15.03 -0.59 -1.86
N SER A 82 15.86 0.42 -2.15
CA SER A 82 16.21 1.42 -1.13
C SER A 82 15.00 2.25 -0.70
N THR A 83 14.01 2.41 -1.59
CA THR A 83 12.87 3.33 -1.43
C THR A 83 13.31 4.74 -1.04
N TRP A 84 14.51 5.17 -1.40
CA TRP A 84 14.95 6.53 -1.19
C TRP A 84 14.38 7.41 -2.30
N ARG A 85 13.63 8.46 -1.94
CA ARG A 85 12.88 9.32 -2.88
C ARG A 85 12.11 8.51 -3.94
N PRO A 86 11.25 7.56 -3.53
CA PRO A 86 10.49 6.76 -4.48
C PRO A 86 9.43 7.63 -5.18
N PRO A 87 8.86 7.18 -6.31
CA PRO A 87 7.70 7.84 -6.91
C PRO A 87 6.51 7.89 -5.95
N VAL A 88 5.60 8.87 -6.14
CA VAL A 88 4.37 9.02 -5.34
C VAL A 88 3.48 7.78 -5.43
N TYR A 89 2.94 7.35 -4.28
CA TYR A 89 1.95 6.28 -4.19
C TYR A 89 0.90 6.59 -3.09
N LEU A 90 -0.33 6.12 -3.31
CA LEU A 90 -1.52 6.49 -2.54
C LEU A 90 -2.31 5.25 -2.11
N GLY A 91 -2.92 5.30 -0.93
CA GLY A 91 -3.81 4.24 -0.42
C GLY A 91 -4.79 4.76 0.63
N GLY A 92 -5.98 4.15 0.73
CA GLY A 92 -6.98 4.45 1.75
C GLY A 92 -6.81 3.58 2.98
N CYS A 93 -6.95 4.12 4.20
CA CYS A 93 -6.91 3.32 5.42
C CYS A 93 -7.72 3.96 6.55
N SER A 94 -8.27 3.14 7.45
CA SER A 94 -8.66 3.53 8.81
C SER A 94 -7.75 2.85 9.81
N ILE A 95 -7.37 3.51 10.90
CA ILE A 95 -6.49 2.92 11.94
C ILE A 95 -6.87 3.41 13.32
N ALA A 96 -6.83 2.51 14.30
CA ALA A 96 -6.94 2.86 15.70
C ALA A 96 -6.12 1.91 16.55
N ALA A 97 -5.52 2.44 17.61
CA ALA A 97 -5.01 1.66 18.73
C ALA A 97 -5.73 2.05 20.02
N ALA A 98 -5.94 1.07 20.88
CA ALA A 98 -6.56 1.24 22.17
C ALA A 98 -5.92 0.32 23.19
N ALA A 99 -5.80 0.79 24.43
CA ALA A 99 -5.36 0.00 25.57
C ALA A 99 -6.30 0.25 26.76
N ARG A 100 -6.62 -0.82 27.50
CA ARG A 100 -7.40 -0.75 28.73
C ARG A 100 -7.04 -1.92 29.64
N GLY A 101 -6.51 -1.59 30.82
CA GLY A 101 -5.94 -2.59 31.72
C GLY A 101 -4.87 -3.40 30.98
N GLU A 102 -5.00 -4.71 30.98
CA GLU A 102 -4.05 -5.60 30.34
C GLU A 102 -4.29 -5.86 28.85
N THR A 103 -5.35 -5.31 28.26
CA THR A 103 -5.66 -5.53 26.85
C THR A 103 -5.23 -4.33 26.02
N VAL A 104 -4.49 -4.57 24.95
CA VAL A 104 -4.10 -3.58 23.94
C VAL A 104 -4.36 -4.17 22.55
N ARG A 105 -4.89 -3.35 21.64
CA ARG A 105 -5.14 -3.73 20.24
C ARG A 105 -4.78 -2.59 19.32
N LEU A 106 -4.20 -2.93 18.18
CA LEU A 106 -4.09 -2.05 17.02
C LEU A 106 -4.90 -2.67 15.87
N VAL A 107 -5.79 -1.90 15.26
CA VAL A 107 -6.63 -2.38 14.15
C VAL A 107 -6.51 -1.44 12.96
N ARG A 108 -6.33 -2.02 11.77
CA ARG A 108 -6.27 -1.33 10.49
C ARG A 108 -7.28 -1.92 9.51
N ASN A 109 -7.99 -1.05 8.79
CA ASN A 109 -8.57 -1.39 7.49
C ASN A 109 -7.67 -0.87 6.39
N TYR A 110 -7.38 -1.72 5.40
CA TYR A 110 -6.64 -1.37 4.21
C TYR A 110 -7.59 -1.28 3.02
N ASP A 111 -7.77 -0.06 2.50
CA ASP A 111 -8.75 0.25 1.45
C ASP A 111 -8.03 0.54 0.12
N LEU A 112 -8.19 -0.34 -0.86
CA LEU A 112 -7.59 -0.23 -2.19
C LEU A 112 -8.39 -1.06 -3.22
N SER A 113 -8.10 -0.88 -4.51
CA SER A 113 -8.51 -1.86 -5.54
C SER A 113 -7.78 -3.19 -5.31
N PRO A 114 -8.47 -4.35 -5.40
CA PRO A 114 -7.83 -5.67 -5.28
C PRO A 114 -6.69 -5.89 -6.28
N GLU A 115 -6.71 -5.22 -7.43
CA GLU A 115 -5.70 -5.35 -8.48
C GLU A 115 -4.35 -4.68 -8.14
N LEU A 116 -4.31 -3.84 -7.10
CA LEU A 116 -3.15 -3.00 -6.77
C LEU A 116 -2.40 -3.46 -5.52
N ASN A 117 -2.83 -4.56 -4.87
CA ASN A 117 -2.19 -5.07 -3.66
C ASN A 117 -1.47 -6.40 -3.92
N GLU A 118 -0.34 -6.63 -3.25
CA GLU A 118 0.46 -7.84 -3.44
C GLU A 118 0.03 -9.04 -2.57
N GLY A 119 -0.92 -8.84 -1.65
CA GLY A 119 -1.55 -9.90 -0.86
C GLY A 119 -0.60 -10.69 0.05
N LEU A 120 0.58 -10.16 0.36
CA LEU A 120 1.62 -10.91 1.06
C LEU A 120 1.63 -10.57 2.56
N LEU A 121 1.31 -11.57 3.39
CA LEU A 121 1.65 -11.60 4.81
C LEU A 121 2.98 -12.32 4.97
N LEU A 122 4.00 -11.64 5.47
CA LEU A 122 5.33 -12.21 5.66
C LEU A 122 5.68 -12.29 7.14
N ARG A 123 6.19 -13.44 7.58
CA ARG A 123 6.94 -13.60 8.82
C ARG A 123 8.43 -13.83 8.49
N SER A 124 9.31 -13.08 9.13
CA SER A 124 10.75 -13.01 8.82
C SER A 124 11.61 -12.82 10.06
N GLU A 125 12.91 -13.13 9.96
CA GLU A 125 13.94 -12.84 10.98
C GLU A 125 15.14 -12.10 10.36
N TRP A 126 14.88 -11.16 9.46
CA TRP A 126 15.90 -10.63 8.54
C TRP A 126 16.99 -9.80 9.20
N THR A 127 16.76 -9.27 10.40
CA THR A 127 17.79 -8.62 11.24
C THR A 127 18.12 -9.42 12.52
N GLY A 128 17.67 -10.68 12.60
CA GLY A 128 17.88 -11.55 13.75
C GLY A 128 16.77 -11.51 14.80
N ARG A 129 15.67 -10.80 14.55
CA ARG A 129 14.46 -10.78 15.39
C ARG A 129 13.22 -11.10 14.58
N ALA A 130 12.21 -11.70 15.20
CA ALA A 130 11.00 -12.09 14.46
C ALA A 130 10.08 -10.89 14.21
N VAL A 131 9.66 -10.71 12.96
CA VAL A 131 8.72 -9.68 12.49
C VAL A 131 7.67 -10.32 11.60
N MET A 132 6.40 -9.93 11.76
CA MET A 132 5.29 -10.35 10.89
C MET A 132 4.49 -9.14 10.44
N GLY A 133 4.11 -9.06 9.17
CA GLY A 133 3.28 -7.96 8.68
C GLY A 133 2.90 -8.05 7.21
N MET A 134 1.98 -7.17 6.81
CA MET A 134 1.54 -7.06 5.42
C MET A 134 2.58 -6.29 4.60
N VAL A 135 3.13 -6.96 3.59
CA VAL A 135 4.21 -6.43 2.77
C VAL A 135 3.66 -5.42 1.76
N GLU A 136 4.47 -4.40 1.50
CA GLU A 136 4.35 -3.54 0.34
C GLU A 136 5.75 -3.24 -0.22
N PHE A 137 5.84 -3.00 -1.54
CA PHE A 137 7.11 -2.76 -2.22
C PHE A 137 8.09 -3.92 -2.08
N LEU A 138 7.59 -5.16 -2.15
CA LEU A 138 8.36 -6.42 -2.15
C LEU A 138 9.09 -6.76 -0.84
N TRP A 139 9.29 -5.82 0.09
CA TRP A 139 10.01 -6.09 1.35
C TRP A 139 9.66 -5.14 2.50
N GLY A 140 9.18 -3.94 2.19
CA GLY A 140 8.67 -2.98 3.17
C GLY A 140 7.39 -3.49 3.83
N LEU A 141 6.97 -2.85 4.92
CA LEU A 141 5.75 -3.21 5.65
C LEU A 141 4.76 -2.06 5.66
N SER A 142 3.51 -2.36 5.34
CA SER A 142 2.41 -1.41 5.45
C SER A 142 1.80 -1.39 6.86
N ASP A 143 1.85 -2.55 7.52
CA ASP A 143 1.59 -2.76 8.94
C ASP A 143 2.34 -4.01 9.42
N GLY A 144 2.45 -4.20 10.73
CA GLY A 144 3.11 -5.38 11.29
C GLY A 144 3.28 -5.34 12.81
N ILE A 145 3.87 -6.43 13.33
CA ILE A 145 4.21 -6.67 14.73
C ILE A 145 5.56 -7.38 14.84
N ASN A 146 6.35 -7.09 15.88
CA ASN A 146 7.60 -7.80 16.18
C ASN A 146 7.53 -8.62 17.47
N ASP A 147 8.61 -9.36 17.76
CA ASP A 147 8.72 -10.26 18.92
C ASP A 147 8.74 -9.59 20.30
N ALA A 148 8.93 -8.26 20.37
CA ALA A 148 8.70 -7.46 21.56
C ALA A 148 7.23 -7.01 21.71
N GLY A 149 6.39 -7.28 20.72
CA GLY A 149 4.99 -6.87 20.68
C GLY A 149 4.76 -5.44 20.17
N LEU A 150 5.79 -4.75 19.67
CA LEU A 150 5.59 -3.46 19.01
C LEU A 150 4.80 -3.69 17.72
N SER A 151 3.64 -3.06 17.61
CA SER A 151 2.75 -3.08 16.45
C SER A 151 2.67 -1.70 15.81
N VAL A 152 2.63 -1.66 14.48
CA VAL A 152 2.58 -0.43 13.70
C VAL A 152 1.67 -0.58 12.47
N ALA A 153 0.99 0.49 12.09
CA ALA A 153 0.26 0.58 10.83
C ALA A 153 0.30 2.00 10.26
N LEU A 154 0.33 2.12 8.93
CA LEU A 154 0.28 3.41 8.22
C LEU A 154 -1.04 3.68 7.53
N ALA A 155 -1.41 4.96 7.48
CA ALA A 155 -2.38 5.53 6.56
C ALA A 155 -1.72 6.66 5.76
N TYR A 156 -2.17 6.88 4.53
CA TYR A 156 -1.74 8.03 3.73
C TYR A 156 -2.03 9.36 4.46
N GLY A 157 -1.10 10.31 4.44
CA GLY A 157 -1.25 11.61 5.12
C GLY A 157 -2.21 12.58 4.44
N GLY A 158 -2.74 12.20 3.26
CA GLY A 158 -3.74 12.99 2.54
C GLY A 158 -3.16 14.12 1.71
N ARG A 159 -1.85 14.14 1.43
CA ARG A 159 -1.28 15.13 0.52
C ARG A 159 -0.13 14.53 -0.30
N ALA A 160 -0.05 14.95 -1.56
CA ALA A 160 0.81 14.34 -2.58
C ALA A 160 2.20 15.01 -2.69
N GLU A 161 2.46 16.07 -1.91
CA GLU A 161 3.78 16.68 -1.94
C GLU A 161 4.87 15.70 -1.49
N THR A 162 6.04 15.84 -2.11
CA THR A 162 7.20 15.00 -1.81
C THR A 162 8.35 15.83 -1.24
N GLY A 163 9.21 15.17 -0.48
CA GLY A 163 10.47 15.71 0.04
C GLY A 163 11.56 14.66 0.01
N ARG A 164 12.77 15.05 0.45
CA ARG A 164 13.90 14.12 0.55
C ARG A 164 13.67 13.15 1.71
N GLY A 165 13.34 11.90 1.43
CA GLY A 165 13.11 10.90 2.46
C GLY A 165 12.89 9.49 1.89
N PHE A 166 12.56 8.56 2.77
CA PHE A 166 12.25 7.18 2.44
C PHE A 166 10.76 6.94 2.20
N GLY A 167 10.46 5.90 1.43
CA GLY A 167 9.17 5.22 1.43
C GLY A 167 8.81 4.81 2.85
N VAL A 168 7.58 5.13 3.29
CA VAL A 168 7.15 4.86 4.67
C VAL A 168 7.18 3.37 5.01
N THR A 169 7.00 2.50 4.02
CA THR A 169 6.99 1.04 4.24
C THR A 169 8.36 0.52 4.68
N THR A 170 9.44 1.12 4.19
CA THR A 170 10.81 0.83 4.63
C THR A 170 11.10 1.44 6.00
N ILE A 171 10.55 2.62 6.30
CA ILE A 171 10.65 3.22 7.64
C ILE A 171 9.97 2.31 8.68
N LEU A 172 8.80 1.77 8.35
CA LEU A 172 8.05 0.86 9.22
C LEU A 172 8.73 -0.48 9.39
N ARG A 173 9.28 -1.05 8.30
CA ARG A 173 10.19 -2.18 8.38
C ARG A 173 11.29 -1.89 9.38
N TYR A 174 12.02 -0.79 9.22
CA TYR A 174 13.11 -0.44 10.14
C TYR A 174 12.67 -0.36 11.60
N VAL A 175 11.57 0.34 11.87
CA VAL A 175 11.00 0.45 13.23
C VAL A 175 10.73 -0.94 13.82
N LEU A 176 10.11 -1.85 13.07
CA LEU A 176 9.81 -3.20 13.54
C LEU A 176 11.06 -4.06 13.74
N GLU A 177 12.08 -3.86 12.91
CA GLU A 177 13.36 -4.58 12.99
C GLU A 177 14.25 -4.08 14.14
N THR A 178 14.08 -2.84 14.64
CA THR A 178 15.03 -2.26 15.61
C THR A 178 14.44 -1.76 16.92
N CYS A 179 13.12 -1.63 17.06
CA CYS A 179 12.50 -1.01 18.23
C CYS A 179 11.63 -1.99 19.02
N ASP A 180 11.66 -1.90 20.35
CA ASP A 180 10.82 -2.74 21.23
C ASP A 180 9.58 -2.01 21.75
N THR A 181 9.60 -0.68 21.74
CA THR A 181 8.58 0.14 22.39
C THR A 181 8.06 1.27 21.51
N VAL A 182 6.89 1.80 21.87
CA VAL A 182 6.33 3.00 21.21
C VAL A 182 7.30 4.18 21.27
N GLU A 183 8.00 4.41 22.39
CA GLU A 183 8.95 5.52 22.53
C GLU A 183 10.17 5.35 21.64
N ALA A 184 10.73 4.15 21.55
CA ALA A 184 11.85 3.85 20.66
C ALA A 184 11.43 4.05 19.19
N ALA A 185 10.23 3.58 18.83
CA ALA A 185 9.65 3.84 17.51
C ALA A 185 9.49 5.33 17.22
N LEU A 186 8.97 6.12 18.17
CA LEU A 186 8.83 7.57 18.02
C LEU A 186 10.18 8.28 17.88
N ALA A 187 11.24 7.81 18.52
CA ALA A 187 12.58 8.35 18.34
C ALA A 187 13.10 8.12 16.90
N VAL A 188 12.89 6.94 16.33
CA VAL A 188 13.21 6.64 14.93
C VAL A 188 12.39 7.50 13.98
N LEU A 189 11.07 7.58 14.18
CA LEU A 189 10.17 8.35 13.32
C LEU A 189 10.44 9.86 13.31
N ARG A 190 11.05 10.41 14.37
CA ARG A 190 11.50 11.82 14.38
C ARG A 190 12.75 12.07 13.55
N ARG A 191 13.67 11.10 13.47
CA ARG A 191 14.98 11.28 12.81
C ARG A 191 15.03 10.78 11.37
N VAL A 192 14.25 9.75 11.02
CA VAL A 192 14.23 9.18 9.67
C VAL A 192 13.26 9.97 8.79
N PRO A 193 13.72 10.60 7.71
CA PRO A 193 12.86 11.45 6.89
C PRO A 193 11.91 10.62 6.02
N SER A 194 10.64 11.00 5.99
CA SER A 194 9.64 10.44 5.07
C SER A 194 9.63 11.22 3.77
N HIS A 195 9.51 10.53 2.64
CA HIS A 195 9.40 11.21 1.33
C HIS A 195 8.05 11.90 1.13
N MET A 196 7.00 11.46 1.83
CA MET A 196 5.62 11.99 1.73
C MET A 196 4.98 12.12 3.11
N ALA A 197 3.79 12.71 3.16
CA ALA A 197 2.97 12.75 4.35
C ALA A 197 2.34 11.38 4.65
N TYR A 198 2.49 10.89 5.88
CA TYR A 198 1.84 9.66 6.37
C TYR A 198 1.37 9.81 7.81
N ASN A 199 0.40 9.00 8.19
CA ASN A 199 -0.06 8.86 9.56
C ASN A 199 0.32 7.47 10.05
N VAL A 200 1.06 7.38 11.15
CA VAL A 200 1.50 6.12 11.73
C VAL A 200 0.88 5.95 13.09
N VAL A 201 0.21 4.82 13.32
CA VAL A 201 -0.34 4.45 14.63
C VAL A 201 0.48 3.30 15.19
N LEU A 202 0.77 3.38 16.49
CA LEU A 202 1.65 2.49 17.22
C LEU A 202 0.94 1.92 18.45
N ALA A 203 1.26 0.68 18.81
CA ALA A 203 0.90 0.07 20.08
C ALA A 203 2.01 -0.89 20.53
N ASP A 204 2.26 -1.02 21.84
CA ASP A 204 3.21 -2.01 22.38
C ASP A 204 2.61 -2.89 23.47
N ALA A 205 3.35 -3.94 23.86
CA ALA A 205 2.90 -4.92 24.85
C ALA A 205 2.69 -4.33 26.26
N ALA A 206 3.30 -3.17 26.55
CA ALA A 206 3.09 -2.43 27.79
C ALA A 206 1.77 -1.63 27.79
N GLY A 207 1.01 -1.65 26.69
CA GLY A 207 -0.25 -0.94 26.55
C GLY A 207 -0.07 0.53 26.19
N ARG A 208 1.13 0.96 25.77
CA ARG A 208 1.32 2.31 25.25
C ARG A 208 0.81 2.37 23.82
N THR A 209 0.22 3.50 23.45
CA THR A 209 -0.28 3.75 22.10
C THR A 209 0.10 5.16 21.68
N ALA A 210 0.33 5.35 20.39
CA ALA A 210 0.58 6.68 19.82
C ALA A 210 0.02 6.77 18.40
N SER A 211 -0.25 7.99 17.96
CA SER A 211 -0.40 8.33 16.54
C SER A 211 0.54 9.48 16.22
N VAL A 212 1.16 9.45 15.06
CA VAL A 212 2.12 10.45 14.62
C VAL A 212 1.94 10.75 13.14
N GLU A 213 1.90 12.04 12.82
CA GLU A 213 1.92 12.55 11.46
C GLU A 213 3.39 12.72 11.05
N LEU A 214 3.82 12.03 10.00
CA LEU A 214 5.10 12.24 9.34
C LEU A 214 4.95 13.29 8.25
N HIS A 215 5.97 14.13 8.07
CA HIS A 215 5.98 15.17 7.06
C HIS A 215 7.00 14.89 5.93
N PRO A 216 6.71 15.31 4.69
CA PRO A 216 7.64 15.19 3.57
C PRO A 216 8.96 15.90 3.87
N GLY A 217 10.08 15.22 3.65
CA GLY A 217 11.43 15.73 3.94
C GLY A 217 11.87 15.55 5.39
N GLY A 218 10.99 15.06 6.27
CA GLY A 218 11.28 14.85 7.69
C GLY A 218 10.42 15.71 8.63
N GLY A 219 10.51 15.39 9.92
CA GLY A 219 9.64 15.94 10.95
C GLY A 219 8.44 15.04 11.24
N ALA A 220 8.04 15.06 12.51
CA ALA A 220 6.97 14.22 13.02
C ALA A 220 6.17 14.96 14.09
N ARG A 221 4.84 14.89 14.03
CA ARG A 221 3.93 15.48 15.01
C ARG A 221 3.11 14.41 15.71
N ILE A 222 3.27 14.30 17.02
CA ILE A 222 2.45 13.38 17.82
C ILE A 222 1.03 13.93 17.94
N MET A 223 0.06 13.04 17.74
CA MET A 223 -1.35 13.35 17.78
C MET A 223 -1.98 12.98 19.13
N PRO A 224 -3.02 13.70 19.58
CA PRO A 224 -3.60 13.51 20.91
C PRO A 224 -4.35 12.18 21.06
N GLN A 225 -4.64 11.48 19.96
CA GLN A 225 -5.39 10.23 19.95
C GLN A 225 -4.71 9.25 19.00
N ALA A 226 -4.58 7.99 19.42
CA ALA A 226 -3.99 6.92 18.62
C ALA A 226 -4.94 6.42 17.52
N ILE A 227 -5.38 7.34 16.65
CA ILE A 227 -6.24 7.07 15.50
C ILE A 227 -5.68 7.78 14.26
N ALA A 228 -5.98 7.24 13.09
CA ALA A 228 -5.64 7.85 11.82
C ALA A 228 -6.62 7.45 10.71
N THR A 229 -6.83 8.35 9.76
CA THR A 229 -7.41 8.04 8.44
C THR A 229 -6.49 8.68 7.38
N ASN A 230 -7.04 9.14 6.25
CA ASN A 230 -6.28 9.61 5.09
C ASN A 230 -6.11 11.14 5.05
N HIS A 231 -5.87 11.78 6.19
CA HIS A 231 -5.61 13.22 6.27
C HIS A 231 -4.76 13.56 7.49
N GLN A 232 -4.16 14.75 7.49
CA GLN A 232 -3.42 15.33 8.61
C GLN A 232 -4.05 16.64 9.05
N GLY A 233 -4.01 16.91 10.36
CA GLY A 233 -4.50 18.15 10.97
C GLY A 233 -5.91 18.55 10.49
N ALA A 234 -6.15 19.87 10.41
CA ALA A 234 -7.35 20.44 9.80
C ALA A 234 -7.13 20.86 8.33
N GLY A 235 -6.05 20.39 7.71
CA GLY A 235 -5.64 20.81 6.36
C GLY A 235 -6.51 20.21 5.25
N GLN A 236 -6.27 20.68 4.02
CA GLN A 236 -6.86 20.08 2.83
C GLN A 236 -6.34 18.65 2.68
N ALA A 237 -7.26 17.71 2.52
CA ALA A 237 -6.95 16.33 2.24
C ALA A 237 -7.21 16.04 0.77
N ASP A 238 -6.38 15.20 0.18
CA ASP A 238 -6.50 14.67 -1.16
C ASP A 238 -7.69 13.71 -1.22
N ARG A 239 -8.62 14.00 -2.15
CA ARG A 239 -9.87 13.24 -2.38
C ARG A 239 -10.61 12.86 -1.09
N PRO A 240 -11.01 13.83 -0.25
CA PRO A 240 -11.58 13.57 1.06
C PRO A 240 -12.96 12.93 1.00
N GLN A 241 -13.71 13.23 -0.07
CA GLN A 241 -15.04 12.66 -0.35
C GLN A 241 -14.92 11.18 -0.75
N PHE A 242 -14.00 10.86 -1.66
CA PHE A 242 -13.76 9.48 -2.11
C PHE A 242 -13.32 8.58 -0.95
N THR A 243 -12.33 9.02 -0.17
CA THR A 243 -11.83 8.24 0.97
C THR A 243 -12.73 8.33 2.19
N ARG A 244 -13.71 9.25 2.23
CA ARG A 244 -14.55 9.56 3.40
C ARG A 244 -13.71 9.84 4.66
N THR A 245 -12.53 10.44 4.47
CA THR A 245 -11.48 10.52 5.49
C THR A 245 -11.93 11.24 6.77
N PHE A 246 -12.67 12.34 6.64
CA PHE A 246 -13.17 13.11 7.77
C PHE A 246 -14.32 12.41 8.51
N GLU A 247 -15.24 11.77 7.77
CA GLU A 247 -16.35 11.02 8.35
C GLU A 247 -15.84 9.83 9.17
N ARG A 248 -14.93 9.03 8.60
CA ARG A 248 -14.31 7.89 9.28
C ARG A 248 -13.53 8.31 10.51
N HIS A 249 -12.78 9.40 10.42
CA HIS A 249 -12.05 9.93 11.58
C HIS A 249 -12.99 10.44 12.68
N ALA A 250 -14.06 11.15 12.32
CA ALA A 250 -15.08 11.58 13.27
C ALA A 250 -15.77 10.37 13.94
N HIS A 251 -16.00 9.29 13.21
CA HIS A 251 -16.49 8.03 13.76
C HIS A 251 -15.49 7.41 14.76
N LEU A 252 -14.20 7.32 14.39
CA LEU A 252 -13.14 6.83 15.28
C LEU A 252 -13.00 7.67 16.57
N LYS A 253 -13.19 9.00 16.48
CA LYS A 253 -13.19 9.88 17.65
C LYS A 253 -14.32 9.59 18.64
N ARG A 254 -15.50 9.22 18.14
CA ARG A 254 -16.68 8.92 18.96
C ARG A 254 -16.69 7.49 19.51
N LEU A 255 -15.89 6.59 18.92
CA LEU A 255 -15.85 5.19 19.34
C LEU A 255 -15.35 5.08 20.79
N ARG A 256 -16.10 4.39 21.65
CA ARG A 256 -15.59 3.95 22.95
C ARG A 256 -14.42 3.00 22.70
N ARG A 257 -13.20 3.41 23.06
CA ARG A 257 -11.94 2.67 22.84
C ARG A 257 -11.78 1.48 23.78
N ASP A 258 -12.77 0.58 23.81
CA ASP A 258 -12.60 -0.75 24.39
C ASP A 258 -11.83 -1.60 23.38
N PRO A 259 -10.55 -1.96 23.66
CA PRO A 259 -9.72 -2.68 22.70
C PRO A 259 -10.36 -3.99 22.24
N ARG A 260 -11.15 -4.66 23.10
CA ARG A 260 -11.84 -5.93 22.77
C ARG A 260 -12.95 -5.77 21.73
N LYS A 261 -13.43 -4.55 21.50
CA LYS A 261 -14.53 -4.25 20.57
C LYS A 261 -14.04 -3.57 19.30
N LEU A 262 -12.74 -3.28 19.20
CA LEU A 262 -12.19 -2.43 18.16
C LEU A 262 -12.32 -3.08 16.78
N ARG A 263 -11.91 -4.34 16.62
CA ARG A 263 -12.06 -5.09 15.37
C ARG A 263 -13.51 -5.12 14.88
N ARG A 264 -14.47 -5.41 15.76
CA ARG A 264 -15.89 -5.44 15.41
C ARG A 264 -16.39 -4.11 14.82
N ALA A 265 -15.86 -2.98 15.28
CA ALA A 265 -16.20 -1.68 14.71
C ALA A 265 -15.62 -1.50 13.30
N PHE A 266 -14.39 -1.98 13.08
CA PHE A 266 -13.69 -1.90 11.79
C PHE A 266 -14.33 -2.77 10.71
N LEU A 267 -15.01 -3.85 11.09
CA LEU A 267 -15.77 -4.71 10.19
C LEU A 267 -17.13 -4.12 9.76
N ARG A 268 -17.45 -2.88 10.13
CA ARG A 268 -18.73 -2.22 9.83
C ARG A 268 -18.55 -0.84 9.19
N PRO A 269 -19.51 -0.36 8.41
CA PRO A 269 -19.54 1.04 7.98
C PRO A 269 -19.53 2.00 9.20
N PRO A 270 -18.91 3.18 9.07
CA PRO A 270 -18.26 3.71 7.88
C PRO A 270 -16.79 3.28 7.74
N LEU A 271 -16.24 2.46 8.65
CA LEU A 271 -14.82 2.08 8.63
C LEU A 271 -14.54 1.03 7.56
N ARG A 272 -15.39 0.01 7.44
CA ARG A 272 -15.36 -0.94 6.32
C ARG A 272 -15.90 -0.27 5.06
N GLN A 273 -15.18 -0.40 3.97
CA GLN A 273 -15.53 0.06 2.64
C GLN A 273 -15.79 -1.15 1.75
N ASP A 274 -16.79 -1.09 0.89
CA ASP A 274 -17.22 -2.19 0.01
C ASP A 274 -17.46 -1.73 -1.44
N ARG A 275 -16.97 -0.54 -1.79
CA ARG A 275 -17.11 0.07 -3.12
C ARG A 275 -16.03 -0.43 -4.08
N TYR A 276 -15.84 -1.75 -4.14
CA TYR A 276 -14.81 -2.37 -5.01
C TYR A 276 -15.03 -2.03 -6.49
N GLY A 277 -16.28 -1.89 -6.93
CA GLY A 277 -16.61 -1.42 -8.29
C GLY A 277 -16.27 0.04 -8.59
N GLU A 278 -15.95 0.83 -7.57
CA GLU A 278 -15.42 2.20 -7.70
C GLU A 278 -13.89 2.23 -7.49
N GLY A 279 -13.24 1.05 -7.41
CA GLY A 279 -11.82 0.92 -7.12
C GLY A 279 -11.45 1.17 -5.66
N PHE A 280 -12.40 1.12 -4.71
CA PHE A 280 -12.17 1.43 -3.30
C PHE A 280 -12.97 0.53 -2.34
N GLY A 281 -12.33 -0.50 -1.80
CA GLY A 281 -12.92 -1.32 -0.75
C GLY A 281 -11.87 -1.86 0.21
N THR A 282 -12.31 -2.29 1.40
CA THR A 282 -11.45 -2.84 2.45
C THR A 282 -11.00 -4.24 2.05
N LEU A 283 -9.80 -4.34 1.51
CA LEU A 283 -9.18 -5.62 1.14
C LEU A 283 -9.00 -6.50 2.38
N PHE A 284 -8.47 -5.91 3.45
CA PHE A 284 -8.32 -6.63 4.69
C PHE A 284 -8.50 -5.74 5.92
N THR A 285 -8.94 -6.38 7.00
CA THR A 285 -8.91 -5.85 8.36
C THR A 285 -7.86 -6.63 9.15
N ALA A 286 -6.80 -5.95 9.59
CA ALA A 286 -5.75 -6.52 10.43
C ALA A 286 -5.92 -6.06 11.88
N GLU A 287 -6.08 -6.99 12.81
CA GLU A 287 -6.03 -6.75 14.26
C GLU A 287 -4.76 -7.36 14.86
N TYR A 288 -3.91 -6.51 15.40
CA TYR A 288 -2.70 -6.89 16.11
C TYR A 288 -2.94 -6.94 17.62
N ASP A 289 -2.47 -8.01 18.25
CA ASP A 289 -2.39 -8.19 19.69
C ASP A 289 -0.91 -8.10 20.14
N PRO A 290 -0.46 -6.91 20.59
CA PRO A 290 0.88 -6.72 21.13
C PRO A 290 1.31 -7.72 22.20
N LYS A 291 0.40 -8.12 23.10
CA LYS A 291 0.75 -9.04 24.20
C LYS A 291 0.89 -10.47 23.71
N ALA A 292 0.01 -10.90 22.81
CA ALA A 292 0.05 -12.24 22.26
C ALA A 292 1.03 -12.39 21.08
N ARG A 293 1.60 -11.28 20.59
CA ARG A 293 2.47 -11.25 19.39
C ARG A 293 1.79 -11.90 18.19
N ALA A 294 0.52 -11.54 18.02
CA ALA A 294 -0.42 -12.20 17.12
C ALA A 294 -1.17 -11.22 16.22
N LEU A 295 -1.68 -11.74 15.11
CA LEU A 295 -2.48 -11.06 14.11
C LEU A 295 -3.74 -11.87 13.83
N SER A 296 -4.90 -11.20 13.82
CA SER A 296 -6.11 -11.67 13.15
C SER A 296 -6.33 -10.86 11.88
N LEU A 297 -6.29 -11.52 10.73
CA LEU A 297 -6.44 -10.92 9.40
C LEU A 297 -7.74 -11.39 8.77
N THR A 298 -8.69 -10.49 8.57
CA THR A 298 -9.96 -10.77 7.87
C THR A 298 -9.87 -10.28 6.43
N MET A 299 -10.13 -11.15 5.45
CA MET A 299 -10.07 -10.86 4.00
C MET A 299 -11.31 -11.44 3.34
N GLY A 300 -12.20 -10.60 2.82
CA GLY A 300 -13.53 -11.05 2.38
C GLY A 300 -14.27 -11.75 3.54
N ASP A 301 -14.68 -13.00 3.32
CA ASP A 301 -15.30 -13.87 4.34
C ASP A 301 -14.29 -14.76 5.08
N ALA A 302 -13.02 -14.77 4.65
CA ALA A 302 -11.96 -15.56 5.27
C ALA A 302 -11.32 -14.84 6.46
N GLN A 303 -10.81 -15.63 7.41
CA GLN A 303 -10.03 -15.15 8.53
C GLN A 303 -8.78 -16.02 8.74
N TRP A 304 -7.64 -15.37 8.92
CA TRP A 304 -6.40 -16.00 9.36
C TRP A 304 -6.04 -15.49 10.75
N ASP A 305 -5.72 -16.40 11.66
CA ASP A 305 -5.14 -16.08 12.95
C ASP A 305 -3.71 -16.63 12.98
N GLN A 306 -2.74 -15.73 13.15
CA GLN A 306 -1.31 -16.02 13.08
C GLN A 306 -0.61 -15.47 14.33
N SER A 307 0.49 -16.09 14.72
CA SER A 307 1.38 -15.55 15.76
C SER A 307 2.83 -15.74 15.35
N LEU A 308 3.73 -14.93 15.91
CA LEU A 308 5.17 -15.06 15.62
C LEU A 308 5.74 -16.42 16.03
N GLU A 309 5.16 -17.06 17.05
CA GLU A 309 5.56 -18.38 17.54
C GLU A 309 4.94 -19.53 16.73
N ARG A 310 3.69 -19.36 16.31
CA ARG A 310 2.92 -20.37 15.56
C ARG A 310 2.40 -19.75 14.28
N PHE A 311 3.31 -19.54 13.33
CA PHE A 311 2.98 -19.06 11.99
C PHE A 311 2.74 -20.26 11.06
N SER A 312 1.68 -20.19 10.27
CA SER A 312 1.33 -21.22 9.29
C SER A 312 1.31 -20.64 7.88
N GLU A 313 2.14 -21.18 6.99
CA GLU A 313 2.09 -20.82 5.58
C GLU A 313 0.80 -21.29 4.93
N ARG A 314 0.18 -20.42 4.15
CA ARG A 314 -1.10 -20.70 3.48
C ARG A 314 -1.38 -19.73 2.35
N ARG A 315 -2.29 -20.12 1.47
CA ARG A 315 -2.81 -19.28 0.38
C ARG A 315 -4.33 -19.27 0.42
N GLU A 316 -4.91 -18.10 0.17
CA GLU A 316 -6.36 -17.90 0.08
C GLU A 316 -6.64 -16.97 -1.10
N VAL A 317 -7.73 -17.21 -1.84
CA VAL A 317 -8.21 -16.26 -2.83
C VAL A 317 -9.45 -15.58 -2.24
N ALA A 318 -9.32 -14.31 -1.91
CA ALA A 318 -10.45 -13.52 -1.44
C ALA A 318 -11.25 -13.05 -2.66
N ASP A 319 -12.56 -13.34 -2.66
CA ASP A 319 -13.52 -12.82 -3.63
C ASP A 319 -14.25 -11.63 -3.00
N TYR A 320 -14.14 -10.47 -3.64
CA TYR A 320 -14.84 -9.25 -3.20
C TYR A 320 -16.19 -9.05 -3.92
N GLY A 321 -16.65 -10.09 -4.60
CA GLY A 321 -17.86 -10.11 -5.40
C GLY A 321 -17.69 -9.41 -6.75
N PRO A 322 -18.76 -9.39 -7.57
CA PRO A 322 -18.78 -8.54 -8.74
C PRO A 322 -18.69 -7.08 -8.28
N ALA A 323 -17.91 -6.27 -9.00
CA ALA A 323 -18.04 -4.82 -8.95
C ALA A 323 -19.54 -4.46 -9.06
N ARG A 324 -20.19 -4.13 -7.93
CA ARG A 324 -21.59 -3.68 -7.98
C ARG A 324 -21.58 -2.41 -8.82
N ALA A 325 -22.22 -2.46 -9.98
CA ALA A 325 -22.52 -1.25 -10.73
C ALA A 325 -23.22 -0.28 -9.78
N PRO A 326 -22.94 1.04 -9.86
CA PRO A 326 -23.64 2.02 -9.06
C PRO A 326 -25.14 1.78 -9.20
N ALA A 327 -25.87 1.81 -8.08
CA ALA A 327 -27.33 1.65 -8.09
C ALA A 327 -27.92 2.65 -9.10
N GLN A 328 -28.53 2.12 -10.18
CA GLN A 328 -28.97 2.89 -11.34
C GLN A 328 -29.96 3.99 -10.96
N ALA A 329 -29.73 5.20 -11.48
CA ALA A 329 -30.80 5.89 -12.18
C ALA A 329 -30.98 5.18 -13.55
N ILE A 330 -32.21 4.81 -13.85
CA ILE A 330 -32.66 3.80 -14.81
C ILE A 330 -32.35 4.15 -16.28
N GLY A 331 -32.05 3.13 -17.10
CA GLY A 331 -32.15 3.20 -18.57
C GLY A 331 -31.59 1.99 -19.30
N HIS A 332 -32.46 1.18 -19.91
CA HIS A 332 -32.18 -0.04 -20.69
C HIS A 332 -31.09 0.09 -21.78
N LEU A 333 -30.35 -1.00 -22.03
CA LEU A 333 -29.90 -1.47 -23.36
C LEU A 333 -29.45 -2.96 -23.29
N PRO A 334 -29.57 -3.74 -24.37
CA PRO A 334 -29.65 -5.21 -24.33
C PRO A 334 -28.30 -5.94 -24.33
N ALA A 335 -28.34 -7.20 -23.90
CA ALA A 335 -27.21 -8.11 -23.73
C ALA A 335 -26.53 -8.51 -25.05
N ALA A 336 -25.21 -8.74 -25.00
CA ALA A 336 -24.41 -9.38 -26.05
C ALA A 336 -23.34 -10.33 -25.43
N PRO A 337 -22.83 -11.33 -26.18
CA PRO A 337 -22.53 -12.65 -25.64
C PRO A 337 -21.08 -12.84 -25.14
N HIS A 338 -20.92 -13.88 -24.31
CA HIS A 338 -19.65 -14.42 -23.82
C HIS A 338 -18.63 -14.70 -24.93
N ARG A 339 -17.35 -14.37 -24.70
CA ARG A 339 -16.18 -15.20 -25.10
C ARG A 339 -14.86 -14.77 -24.45
N ASP A 340 -14.15 -15.83 -24.05
CA ASP A 340 -12.71 -16.08 -23.87
C ASP A 340 -11.84 -15.27 -22.89
N HIS A 341 -11.23 -16.05 -21.98
CA HIS A 341 -10.26 -15.64 -20.98
C HIS A 341 -8.97 -15.13 -21.64
N HIS A 342 -8.78 -13.81 -21.61
CA HIS A 342 -7.51 -13.16 -21.95
C HIS A 342 -6.80 -12.73 -20.66
N VAL A 343 -5.54 -13.13 -20.50
CA VAL A 343 -4.65 -12.60 -19.45
C VAL A 343 -4.54 -11.07 -19.67
N PRO A 344 -4.82 -10.20 -18.68
CA PRO A 344 -4.85 -8.76 -18.90
C PRO A 344 -3.47 -8.18 -19.24
N ASP A 345 -3.39 -7.36 -20.30
CA ASP A 345 -2.23 -6.52 -20.60
C ASP A 345 -2.14 -5.37 -19.59
N TRP A 346 -1.42 -5.62 -18.52
CA TRP A 346 -1.15 -4.70 -17.40
C TRP A 346 -0.45 -3.40 -17.81
N ARG A 347 0.10 -3.29 -19.04
CA ARG A 347 0.69 -2.04 -19.59
C ARG A 347 -0.36 -1.00 -19.98
N ALA A 348 -1.62 -1.40 -20.15
CA ALA A 348 -2.70 -0.46 -20.42
C ALA A 348 -3.08 0.31 -19.14
N TRP A 349 -2.95 -0.32 -17.97
CA TRP A 349 -3.40 0.19 -16.68
C TRP A 349 -2.53 1.32 -16.10
N THR A 350 -1.24 1.38 -16.48
CA THR A 350 -0.36 2.50 -16.11
C THR A 350 -0.76 3.82 -16.78
N ARG A 351 -1.65 3.78 -17.78
CA ARG A 351 -2.10 4.93 -18.57
C ARG A 351 -3.37 5.56 -18.02
N ILE A 352 -4.00 4.94 -17.03
CA ILE A 352 -5.21 5.45 -16.39
C ILE A 352 -4.87 6.71 -15.58
N ASP A 353 -5.47 7.84 -15.95
CA ASP A 353 -5.47 9.04 -15.10
C ASP A 353 -6.44 8.81 -13.94
N TRP A 354 -5.89 8.32 -12.83
CA TRP A 354 -6.66 8.12 -11.61
C TRP A 354 -7.28 9.40 -11.05
N ASN A 355 -6.85 10.60 -11.49
CA ASN A 355 -7.54 11.85 -11.16
C ASN A 355 -8.80 12.04 -12.01
N GLU A 356 -8.80 11.63 -13.27
CA GLU A 356 -9.97 11.63 -14.15
C GLU A 356 -11.03 10.67 -13.61
N VAL A 357 -10.63 9.43 -13.30
CA VAL A 357 -11.52 8.46 -12.65
C VAL A 357 -12.16 9.06 -11.40
N ALA A 358 -11.35 9.70 -10.53
CA ALA A 358 -11.86 10.31 -9.32
C ALA A 358 -12.80 11.51 -9.57
N ARG A 359 -12.52 12.36 -10.58
CA ARG A 359 -13.38 13.50 -10.96
C ARG A 359 -14.73 13.02 -11.49
N ASP A 360 -14.72 12.02 -12.37
CA ASP A 360 -15.93 11.48 -12.99
C ASP A 360 -16.84 10.81 -11.97
N TYR A 361 -16.27 9.98 -11.09
CA TYR A 361 -17.05 9.37 -10.01
C TYR A 361 -17.57 10.42 -9.01
N ALA A 362 -16.80 11.49 -8.73
CA ALA A 362 -17.28 12.60 -7.89
C ALA A 362 -18.42 13.40 -8.55
N ALA A 363 -18.48 13.44 -9.88
CA ALA A 363 -19.55 14.07 -10.66
C ALA A 363 -20.74 13.13 -10.95
N GLY A 364 -20.72 11.88 -10.47
CA GLY A 364 -21.74 10.87 -10.81
C GLY A 364 -21.67 10.35 -12.25
N GLN A 365 -20.55 10.57 -12.94
CA GLN A 365 -20.27 10.18 -14.33
C GLN A 365 -19.23 9.04 -14.42
N GLY A 366 -19.06 8.26 -13.35
CA GLY A 366 -18.11 7.15 -13.31
C GLY A 366 -18.34 6.14 -14.44
N ARG A 367 -17.26 5.76 -15.12
CA ARG A 367 -17.25 4.76 -16.20
C ARG A 367 -16.64 3.44 -15.70
N THR A 368 -16.82 2.34 -16.45
CA THR A 368 -16.13 1.09 -16.13
C THR A 368 -14.61 1.25 -16.32
N MET A 369 -13.80 0.46 -15.63
CA MET A 369 -12.34 0.61 -15.73
C MET A 369 -11.82 0.27 -17.14
N GLU A 370 -12.48 -0.65 -17.84
CA GLU A 370 -12.26 -0.96 -19.25
C GLU A 370 -12.49 0.25 -20.17
N ALA A 371 -13.44 1.13 -19.81
CA ALA A 371 -13.71 2.34 -20.57
C ALA A 371 -12.63 3.42 -20.34
N TYR A 372 -12.09 3.53 -19.12
CA TYR A 372 -10.92 4.39 -18.85
C TYR A 372 -9.67 3.88 -19.56
N LEU A 373 -9.47 2.56 -19.60
CA LEU A 373 -8.40 1.90 -20.34
C LEU A 373 -8.48 2.18 -21.84
N ALA A 374 -9.68 2.07 -22.43
CA ALA A 374 -9.91 2.38 -23.84
C ALA A 374 -9.69 3.86 -24.18
N ALA A 375 -10.04 4.77 -23.27
CA ALA A 375 -9.81 6.21 -23.42
C ALA A 375 -8.33 6.61 -23.31
N ALA A 376 -7.52 5.79 -22.63
CA ALA A 376 -6.09 6.04 -22.41
C ALA A 376 -5.17 5.60 -23.57
N THR A 377 -5.72 5.19 -24.71
CA THR A 377 -4.96 4.77 -25.91
C THR A 377 -4.61 5.98 -26.80
N PRO A 378 -3.38 6.13 -27.32
CA PRO A 378 -3.05 7.26 -28.19
C PRO A 378 -3.79 7.11 -29.54
N ARG A 379 -4.32 8.22 -30.08
CA ARG A 379 -4.64 8.29 -31.51
C ARG A 379 -3.34 8.11 -32.31
N PRO A 380 -3.36 7.39 -33.45
CA PRO A 380 -2.17 7.25 -34.26
C PRO A 380 -1.68 8.63 -34.71
N CYS A 381 -0.38 8.89 -34.55
CA CYS A 381 0.27 10.05 -35.12
C CYS A 381 -0.03 10.09 -36.62
N CYS A 382 -0.53 11.22 -37.11
CA CYS A 382 -0.53 11.54 -38.53
C CYS A 382 0.91 11.37 -39.02
N GLY A 383 1.13 10.34 -39.85
CA GLY A 383 2.41 10.12 -40.51
C GLY A 383 2.64 11.17 -41.57
N ASP A 384 3.78 11.85 -41.47
CA ASP A 384 4.40 12.61 -42.54
C ASP A 384 4.44 11.78 -43.83
N ASN A 385 3.75 12.25 -44.86
CA ASN A 385 3.95 11.77 -46.22
C ASN A 385 5.02 12.66 -46.87
N SER A 386 6.30 12.31 -46.65
CA SER A 386 7.41 12.84 -47.44
C SER A 386 8.20 11.70 -48.08
N ALA A 387 8.21 11.77 -49.41
CA ALA A 387 9.15 11.16 -50.36
C ALA A 387 9.17 9.62 -50.54
N ALA A 388 8.68 9.16 -51.70
CA ALA A 388 9.53 8.52 -52.72
C ALA A 388 8.74 8.20 -54.00
N SER A 389 9.01 8.95 -55.08
CA SER A 389 8.85 8.47 -56.47
C SER A 389 9.65 9.38 -57.39
N VAL A 390 10.86 8.93 -57.74
CA VAL A 390 11.75 9.55 -58.71
C VAL A 390 11.77 8.69 -59.98
N MET A 391 11.64 9.37 -61.12
CA MET A 391 12.08 9.05 -62.49
C MET A 391 11.37 8.00 -63.35
N ARG A 392 10.81 8.51 -64.48
CA ARG A 392 11.08 8.23 -65.92
C ARG A 392 9.78 8.56 -66.69
N SER A 393 9.70 9.17 -67.88
CA SER A 393 10.63 9.73 -68.87
C SER A 393 9.77 10.32 -70.02
N SER A 394 10.28 11.37 -70.68
CA SER A 394 10.11 11.74 -72.12
C SER A 394 8.73 12.06 -72.73
N GLU A 395 8.51 13.37 -73.00
CA GLU A 395 8.23 14.07 -74.30
C GLU A 395 7.19 13.54 -75.32
N PRO A 396 6.70 14.39 -76.27
CA PRO A 396 7.10 15.77 -76.61
C PRO A 396 6.08 16.88 -76.33
#